data_AF-A0A1B6AUZ7-F1
#
_entry.id   AF-A0A1B6AUZ7-F1
#
_cell.length_a   1.000
_cell.length_b   1.000
_cell.length_c   1.000
_cell.angle_alpha   90.00
_cell.angle_beta   90.00
_cell.angle_gamma   90.00
#
_symmetry.space_group_name_H-M   'P 1'
#
loop_
_entity.id
_entity.type
_entity.pdbx_description
1 polymer ?
#
loop_
_entity_poly.entity_id
_entity_poly.type
_entity_poly.pdbx_seq_one_letter_code
_entity_poly.pdbx_strand_id
1 'polypeptide(L)'
;MNRTNTQEAAPTCELHNHLSHLEQEACSRLMPRTPQEQMTFLITRYQGNTAALAAILGVSRRTVMRHAKGSLLPPRRALRERLRVMVLDALCPIRVREAAVREARSKARRRRRGGVQEEW
;
A
#
# COMPACT_ATOMS: atom_id res chain seq x y z
N MET A 1 0.51 35.78 22.34
CA MET A 1 1.87 35.40 21.90
C MET A 1 1.77 34.20 20.96
N ASN A 2 1.79 34.52 19.66
CA ASN A 2 2.29 33.82 18.47
C ASN A 2 2.15 32.30 18.29
N ARG A 3 1.33 31.98 17.27
CA ARG A 3 1.16 30.74 16.48
C ARG A 3 2.48 29.99 16.21
N THR A 4 2.49 28.66 16.34
CA THR A 4 3.31 27.79 15.48
C THR A 4 2.60 26.47 15.16
N ASN A 5 2.08 26.44 13.93
CA ASN A 5 2.14 25.30 13.01
C ASN A 5 1.47 23.99 13.46
N THR A 6 0.14 23.97 13.36
CA THR A 6 -0.57 22.74 12.98
C THR A 6 0.02 22.31 11.66
N GLN A 7 1.02 21.43 11.72
CA GLN A 7 1.51 20.72 10.57
C GLN A 7 0.30 19.98 10.01
N GLU A 8 -0.28 20.50 8.93
CA GLU A 8 -1.07 19.70 7.98
C GLU A 8 -0.10 18.67 7.41
N ALA A 9 0.21 17.66 8.23
CA ALA A 9 1.11 16.59 7.88
C ALA A 9 0.50 15.94 6.64
N ALA A 10 1.24 16.01 5.54
CA ALA A 10 0.99 15.13 4.40
C ALA A 10 0.77 13.73 4.96
N PRO A 11 -0.18 12.95 4.42
CA PRO A 11 -0.61 11.68 5.02
C PRO A 11 0.52 10.66 5.09
N THR A 12 1.42 10.76 6.06
CA THR A 12 2.48 9.80 6.30
C THR A 12 1.90 8.64 7.09
N CYS A 13 2.27 7.42 6.75
CA CYS A 13 1.95 6.32 7.63
C CYS A 13 2.77 6.41 8.91
N GLU A 14 2.25 5.91 10.04
CA GLU A 14 2.92 6.02 11.35
C GLU A 14 4.35 5.44 11.33
N LEU A 15 4.60 4.42 10.50
CA LEU A 15 5.92 3.82 10.30
C LEU A 15 6.85 4.65 9.40
N HIS A 16 6.30 5.48 8.50
CA HIS A 16 7.09 6.39 7.68
C HIS A 16 7.81 7.45 8.52
N ASN A 17 7.23 7.82 9.67
CA ASN A 17 7.81 8.81 10.58
C ASN A 17 9.13 8.34 11.22
N HIS A 18 9.40 7.03 11.21
CA HIS A 18 10.63 6.44 11.75
C HIS A 18 11.73 6.25 10.69
N LEU A 19 11.46 6.57 9.43
CA LEU A 19 12.43 6.43 8.34
C LEU A 19 13.38 7.62 8.28
N SER A 20 14.58 7.37 7.75
CA SER A 20 15.49 8.46 7.39
C SER A 20 14.91 9.31 6.25
N HIS A 21 15.31 10.59 6.18
CA HIS A 21 14.86 11.49 5.11
C HIS A 21 15.15 10.95 3.70
N LEU A 22 16.28 10.26 3.51
CA LEU A 22 16.65 9.63 2.24
C LEU A 22 15.68 8.50 1.84
N GLU A 23 15.25 7.69 2.82
CA GLU A 23 14.26 6.63 2.59
C GLU A 23 12.88 7.22 2.29
N GLN A 24 12.49 8.30 2.98
CA GLN A 24 11.25 9.03 2.71
C GLN A 24 11.25 9.61 1.28
N GLU A 25 12.34 10.22 0.84
CA GLU A 25 12.49 10.70 -0.53
C GLU A 25 12.42 9.57 -1.57
N ALA A 26 13.08 8.44 -1.30
CA ALA A 26 13.04 7.28 -2.18
C ALA A 26 11.61 6.74 -2.34
N CYS A 27 10.85 6.65 -1.26
CA CYS A 27 9.43 6.28 -1.29
C CYS A 27 8.59 7.31 -2.05
N SER A 28 8.85 8.60 -1.84
CA SER A 28 8.15 9.69 -2.53
C SER A 28 8.36 9.65 -4.05
N ARG A 29 9.58 9.32 -4.51
CA ARG A 29 9.87 9.15 -5.95
C ARG A 29 9.07 8.01 -6.59
N LEU A 30 8.83 6.94 -5.83
CA LEU A 30 8.05 5.77 -6.28
C LEU A 30 6.54 5.97 -6.12
N MET A 31 6.10 7.06 -5.51
CA MET A 31 4.69 7.29 -5.23
C MET A 31 3.91 7.61 -6.51
N PRO A 32 2.89 6.81 -6.88
CA PRO A 32 2.03 7.14 -7.99
C PRO A 32 1.34 8.50 -7.77
N ARG A 33 1.43 9.39 -8.77
CA ARG A 33 1.04 10.79 -8.63
C ARG A 33 -0.47 10.96 -8.74
N THR A 34 -1.11 10.19 -9.63
CA THR A 34 -2.54 10.32 -9.88
C THR A 34 -3.37 9.35 -9.04
N PRO A 35 -4.62 9.69 -8.68
CA PRO A 35 -5.52 8.77 -7.98
C PRO A 35 -5.79 7.47 -8.77
N GLN A 36 -5.73 7.54 -10.10
CA GLN A 36 -5.88 6.37 -10.97
C GLN A 36 -4.71 5.42 -10.80
N GLU A 37 -3.47 5.91 -10.92
CA GLU A 37 -2.26 5.11 -10.73
C GLU A 37 -2.18 4.56 -9.31
N GLN A 38 -2.57 5.34 -8.29
CA GLN A 38 -2.66 4.89 -6.90
C GLN A 38 -3.63 3.70 -6.77
N MET A 39 -4.81 3.78 -7.39
CA MET A 39 -5.78 2.69 -7.39
C MET A 39 -5.23 1.44 -8.10
N THR A 40 -4.63 1.60 -9.29
CA THR A 40 -4.04 0.49 -10.05
C THR A 40 -2.88 -0.17 -9.30
N PHE A 41 -2.01 0.63 -8.68
CA PHE A 41 -0.91 0.14 -7.84
C PHE A 41 -1.43 -0.71 -6.68
N LEU A 42 -2.47 -0.26 -5.98
CA LEU A 42 -3.07 -1.02 -4.89
C LEU A 42 -3.73 -2.30 -5.40
N ILE A 43 -4.39 -2.30 -6.55
CA ILE A 43 -4.94 -3.54 -7.13
C ILE A 43 -3.83 -4.56 -7.38
N THR A 44 -2.70 -4.15 -7.97
CA THR A 44 -1.55 -5.02 -8.18
C THR A 44 -0.98 -5.53 -6.85
N ARG A 45 -0.88 -4.66 -5.84
CA ARG A 45 -0.36 -5.03 -4.51
C ARG A 45 -1.24 -6.06 -3.80
N TYR A 46 -2.56 -5.96 -3.98
CA TYR A 46 -3.55 -6.91 -3.46
C TYR A 46 -3.78 -8.10 -4.41
N GLN A 47 -2.89 -8.35 -5.37
CA GLN A 47 -2.95 -9.48 -6.31
C GLN A 47 -4.28 -9.54 -7.09
N GLY A 48 -4.84 -8.38 -7.43
CA GLY A 48 -6.12 -8.28 -8.12
C GLY A 48 -7.35 -8.42 -7.21
N ASN A 49 -7.19 -8.59 -5.89
CA ASN A 49 -8.30 -8.72 -4.95
C ASN A 49 -9.01 -7.38 -4.69
N THR A 50 -9.85 -7.00 -5.64
CA THR A 50 -10.65 -5.77 -5.58
C THR A 50 -11.70 -5.78 -4.47
N ALA A 51 -12.14 -6.95 -4.00
CA ALA A 51 -13.10 -7.07 -2.91
C ALA A 51 -12.49 -6.66 -1.57
N ALA A 52 -11.29 -7.19 -1.26
CA ALA A 52 -10.55 -6.81 -0.07
C ALA A 52 -10.19 -5.32 -0.09
N LEU A 53 -9.71 -4.82 -1.23
CA LEU A 53 -9.38 -3.41 -1.39
C LEU A 53 -10.60 -2.50 -1.19
N ALA A 54 -11.75 -2.86 -1.77
CA ALA A 54 -13.01 -2.14 -1.62
C ALA A 54 -13.47 -2.07 -0.15
N ALA A 55 -13.36 -3.19 0.59
CA ALA A 55 -13.69 -3.24 2.02
C ALA A 55 -12.80 -2.30 2.85
N ILE A 56 -11.48 -2.30 2.60
CA ILE A 56 -10.53 -1.44 3.34
C ILE A 56 -10.74 0.04 3.03
N LEU A 57 -11.03 0.36 1.76
CA LEU A 57 -11.32 1.72 1.30
C LEU A 57 -12.72 2.20 1.69
N GLY A 58 -13.63 1.30 2.09
CA GLY A 58 -15.03 1.63 2.38
C GLY A 58 -15.83 2.03 1.15
N VAL A 59 -15.50 1.48 -0.02
CA VAL A 59 -16.14 1.79 -1.31
C VAL A 59 -16.61 0.51 -2.01
N SER A 60 -17.38 0.64 -3.09
CA SER A 60 -17.78 -0.53 -3.88
C SER A 60 -16.66 -1.04 -4.80
N ARG A 61 -16.68 -2.34 -5.14
CA ARG A 61 -15.79 -2.93 -6.17
C ARG A 61 -15.88 -2.20 -7.52
N ARG A 62 -17.10 -1.79 -7.90
CA ARG A 62 -17.36 -1.01 -9.12
C ARG A 62 -16.64 0.35 -9.07
N THR A 63 -16.64 1.00 -7.90
CA THR A 63 -15.94 2.27 -7.68
C THR A 63 -14.43 2.10 -7.85
N VAL A 64 -13.85 1.05 -7.26
CA VAL A 64 -12.42 0.71 -7.41
C VAL A 64 -12.06 0.54 -8.88
N MET A 65 -12.77 -0.34 -9.61
CA MET A 65 -12.48 -0.61 -11.01
C MET A 65 -12.67 0.62 -11.91
N ARG A 66 -13.70 1.42 -11.65
CA ARG A 66 -13.99 2.60 -12.47
C ARG A 66 -12.92 3.69 -12.33
N HIS A 67 -12.42 3.89 -11.11
CA HIS A 67 -11.30 4.80 -10.86
C HIS A 67 -9.99 4.27 -11.42
N ALA A 68 -9.71 2.97 -11.32
CA ALA A 68 -8.54 2.36 -11.96
C ALA A 68 -8.55 2.53 -13.49
N LYS A 69 -9.75 2.49 -14.10
CA LYS A 69 -9.93 2.75 -15.54
C LYS A 69 -9.86 4.24 -15.92
N GLY A 70 -9.86 5.17 -14.95
CA GLY A 70 -9.89 6.62 -15.23
C GLY A 70 -11.25 7.14 -15.76
N SER A 71 -12.29 6.32 -15.64
CA SER A 71 -13.63 6.58 -16.23
C SER A 71 -14.59 7.34 -15.29
N LEU A 72 -14.08 7.87 -14.18
CA LEU A 72 -14.84 8.66 -13.23
C LEU A 72 -14.09 9.95 -12.90
N LEU A 73 -14.84 10.98 -12.54
CA LEU A 73 -14.28 12.22 -11.98
C LEU A 73 -13.33 11.90 -10.81
N PRO A 74 -12.35 12.78 -10.54
CA PRO A 74 -11.39 12.57 -9.47
C PRO A 74 -12.11 12.28 -8.15
N PRO A 75 -11.64 11.29 -7.39
CA PRO A 75 -12.32 10.85 -6.18
C PRO A 75 -12.43 11.97 -5.16
N ARG A 76 -13.47 11.92 -4.31
CA ARG A 76 -13.67 12.86 -3.20
C ARG A 76 -12.41 12.95 -2.32
N ARG A 77 -12.22 14.10 -1.66
CA ARG A 77 -11.03 14.37 -0.82
C ARG A 77 -10.70 13.23 0.16
N ALA A 78 -11.72 12.70 0.85
CA ALA A 78 -11.55 11.60 1.81
C ALA A 78 -10.99 10.32 1.16
N LEU A 79 -11.46 9.96 -0.04
CA LEU A 79 -10.98 8.77 -0.75
C LEU A 79 -9.56 8.99 -1.29
N ARG A 80 -9.23 10.19 -1.79
CA ARG A 80 -7.86 10.54 -2.18
C ARG A 80 -6.88 10.40 -1.03
N GLU A 81 -7.28 10.88 0.15
CA GLU A 81 -6.43 10.81 1.32
C GLU A 81 -6.18 9.37 1.75
N ARG A 82 -7.24 8.54 1.75
CA ARG A 82 -7.11 7.12 2.09
C ARG A 82 -6.27 6.35 1.08
N LEU A 83 -6.37 6.66 -0.21
CA LEU A 83 -5.49 6.10 -1.24
C LEU A 83 -4.02 6.45 -0.97
N ARG A 84 -3.73 7.72 -0.65
CA ARG A 84 -2.36 8.16 -0.34
C ARG A 84 -1.79 7.44 0.86
N VAL A 85 -2.54 7.36 1.97
CA VAL A 85 -2.12 6.63 3.18
C VAL A 85 -1.79 5.18 2.84
N MET A 86 -2.70 4.48 2.16
CA MET A 86 -2.50 3.06 1.81
C MET A 86 -1.32 2.83 0.86
N VAL A 87 -1.09 3.74 -0.08
CA VAL A 87 0.05 3.67 -1.00
C VAL A 87 1.36 3.88 -0.25
N LEU A 88 1.40 4.85 0.67
CA LEU A 88 2.58 5.11 1.50
C LEU A 88 2.86 3.94 2.47
N ASP A 89 1.83 3.34 3.04
CA ASP A 89 1.94 2.10 3.81
C ASP A 89 2.53 0.95 2.98
N ALA A 90 2.08 0.80 1.74
CA ALA A 90 2.55 -0.24 0.84
C ALA A 90 4.00 -0.03 0.37
N LEU A 91 4.44 1.23 0.26
CA LEU A 91 5.80 1.62 -0.10
C LEU A 91 6.76 1.69 1.09
N CYS A 92 6.25 1.64 2.32
CA CYS A 92 7.08 1.74 3.52
C CYS A 92 8.12 0.61 3.54
N PRO A 93 9.43 0.91 3.57
CA PRO A 93 10.49 -0.08 3.49
C PRO A 93 10.49 -1.02 4.70
N ILE A 94 10.05 -0.57 5.88
CA ILE A 94 9.84 -1.42 7.06
C ILE A 94 8.82 -2.53 6.72
N ARG A 95 7.66 -2.16 6.19
CA ARG A 95 6.60 -3.11 5.79
C ARG A 95 7.06 -4.05 4.67
N VAL A 96 7.81 -3.53 3.71
CA VAL A 96 8.38 -4.34 2.61
C VAL A 96 9.36 -5.38 3.16
N ARG A 97 10.27 -4.98 4.07
CA ARG A 97 11.21 -5.90 4.73
C ARG A 97 10.49 -6.95 5.57
N GLU A 98 9.50 -6.55 6.39
CA GLU A 98 8.68 -7.48 7.18
C GLU A 98 7.95 -8.51 6.30
N ALA A 99 7.40 -8.06 5.17
CA ALA A 99 6.73 -8.94 4.22
C ALA A 99 7.70 -9.95 3.61
N ALA A 100 8.91 -9.52 3.22
CA ALA A 100 9.95 -10.39 2.69
C ALA A 100 10.39 -11.46 3.71
N VAL A 101 10.59 -11.07 4.98
CA VAL A 101 10.92 -12.02 6.07
C VAL A 101 9.79 -13.04 6.27
N ARG A 102 8.53 -12.59 6.29
CA ARG A 102 7.35 -13.46 6.44
C ARG A 102 7.23 -14.45 5.28
N GLU A 103 7.47 -14.00 4.06
CA GLU A 103 7.46 -14.84 2.87
C GLU A 103 8.58 -15.88 2.90
N ALA A 104 9.81 -15.48 3.24
CA ALA A 104 10.95 -16.38 3.41
C ALA A 104 10.65 -17.47 4.46
N ARG A 105 10.07 -17.09 5.61
CA ARG A 105 9.64 -18.04 6.64
C ARG A 105 8.57 -19.00 6.12
N SER A 106 7.62 -18.51 5.33
CA SER A 106 6.55 -19.34 4.74
C SER A 106 7.10 -20.33 3.72
N LYS A 107 8.04 -19.90 2.87
CA LYS A 107 8.77 -20.75 1.92
C LYS A 107 9.60 -21.82 2.65
N ALA A 108 10.32 -21.45 3.70
CA ALA A 108 11.08 -22.41 4.51
C ALA A 108 10.19 -23.47 5.16
N ARG A 109 9.00 -23.08 5.68
CA ARG A 109 8.01 -24.02 6.21
C ARG A 109 7.48 -24.98 5.13
N ARG A 110 7.19 -24.47 3.92
CA ARG A 110 6.75 -25.31 2.79
C ARG A 110 7.83 -26.31 2.39
N ARG A 111 9.10 -25.87 2.30
CA ARG A 111 10.24 -26.78 2.01
C ARG A 111 10.36 -27.89 3.06
N ARG A 112 10.26 -27.56 4.35
CA ARG A 112 10.28 -28.56 5.43
C ARG A 112 9.12 -29.56 5.36
N ARG A 113 7.93 -29.12 4.93
CA ARG A 113 6.75 -30.00 4.76
C ARG A 113 6.77 -30.81 3.46
N GLY A 114 7.41 -30.31 2.42
CA GLY A 114 7.51 -30.96 1.11
C GLY A 114 8.67 -31.95 0.97
N GLY A 115 9.57 -32.05 1.97
CA GLY A 115 10.65 -33.04 2.00
C GLY A 115 10.24 -34.42 2.54
N VAL A 116 8.94 -34.74 2.56
CA VAL A 116 8.39 -36.07 2.89
C VAL A 116 7.66 -36.57 1.66
N GLN A 117 8.41 -36.93 0.62
CA GLN A 117 7.95 -37.69 -0.54
C GLN A 117 9.19 -37.99 -1.38
N GLU A 118 9.84 -39.12 -1.12
CA GLU A 118 10.70 -39.88 -2.07
C GLU A 118 11.18 -41.16 -1.37
N GLU A 119 10.30 -42.16 -1.34
CA GLU A 119 10.62 -43.58 -1.22
C GLU A 119 9.68 -44.30 -2.19
N TRP A 120 10.22 -44.96 -3.21
CA TRP A 120 9.76 -46.15 -3.96
C TRP A 120 10.66 -46.34 -5.19
#